data_AF-F4KXI4-F1
#
_entry.id   AF-F4KXI4-F1
#
_cell.length_a   1.000
_cell.length_b   1.000
_cell.length_c   1.000
_cell.angle_alpha   90.00
_cell.angle_beta   90.00
_cell.angle_gamma   90.00
#
_symmetry.space_group_name_H-M   'P 1'
#
loop_
_entity.id
_entity.type
_entity.pdbx_description
1 polymer ?
#
loop_
_entity_poly.entity_id
_entity_poly.type
_entity_poly.pdbx_seq_one_letter_code
_entity_poly.pdbx_strand_id
1 'polypeptide(L)'
;MAKSAIIIATEQFVTDLLTTKLDSKICYHNLQHTLSVRNSAVQIASLSGVNAEEQELIELACLLHDVGITEVYQNHEPASARIGARFLREQGYPEDKIKIVEACIVVTNPAALPTGLLQEIVRDADYGHLGSADYSEQLDNLRLEWKDVLERWEEDKEWYQLNLDFIKKHDYYTPAAKMMFVAMKELNRKKLKKWVKEGRKSAGNSAASRVSIVESRSAQMIFKTALRNHMDLSNLADNKANFMITINAGIIGVGTPLLAGLLKEHPEYFIPFIMLLGSCLPSMVFAVLATVPVKMQGLTDMESIKSGRSNLFFFGNFYSMSYEDYKLGIQEVTSREENLEDSIMRDLFFLGKSLGRKYRQLRICYIIFLIGMVASVGVFGVQYLFYFMQQ
;
A
#
# COMPACT_ATOMS: atom_id res chain seq x y z
N MET A 1 -10.80 3.51 -6.26
CA MET A 1 -10.73 3.79 -7.71
C MET A 1 -10.86 2.45 -8.41
N ALA A 2 -11.67 2.34 -9.46
CA ALA A 2 -11.61 1.15 -10.31
C ALA A 2 -10.21 1.09 -10.92
N LYS A 3 -9.55 -0.08 -10.95
CA LYS A 3 -8.26 -0.23 -11.67
C LYS A 3 -8.51 0.18 -13.13
N SER A 4 -7.66 1.04 -13.68
CA SER A 4 -7.76 1.46 -15.09
C SER A 4 -7.65 0.23 -16.00
N ALA A 5 -8.47 0.16 -17.04
CA ALA A 5 -8.54 -1.00 -17.94
C ALA A 5 -7.19 -1.28 -18.61
N ILE A 6 -6.43 -0.24 -18.97
CA ILE A 6 -5.10 -0.38 -19.58
C ILE A 6 -4.07 -0.97 -18.60
N ILE A 7 -4.15 -0.64 -17.31
CA ILE A 7 -3.27 -1.21 -16.29
C ILE A 7 -3.56 -2.70 -16.13
N ILE A 8 -4.83 -3.11 -16.12
CA ILE A 8 -5.22 -4.53 -16.04
C ILE A 8 -4.70 -5.30 -17.25
N ALA A 9 -4.90 -4.74 -18.46
CA ALA A 9 -4.41 -5.35 -19.69
C ALA A 9 -2.88 -5.49 -19.70
N THR A 10 -2.17 -4.46 -19.21
CA THR A 10 -0.71 -4.46 -19.11
C THR A 10 -0.21 -5.49 -18.09
N GLU A 11 -0.82 -5.56 -16.91
CA GLU A 11 -0.48 -6.54 -15.86
C GLU A 11 -0.67 -7.97 -16.37
N GLN A 12 -1.75 -8.23 -17.13
CA GLN A 12 -1.99 -9.53 -17.77
C GLN A 12 -0.93 -9.83 -18.84
N PHE A 13 -0.66 -8.89 -19.75
CA PHE A 13 0.36 -9.05 -20.79
C PHE A 13 1.74 -9.36 -20.22
N VAL A 14 2.16 -8.62 -19.19
CA VAL A 14 3.44 -8.80 -18.50
C VAL A 14 3.48 -10.15 -17.79
N THR A 15 2.40 -10.53 -17.12
CA THR A 15 2.29 -11.84 -16.46
C THR A 15 2.46 -12.96 -17.47
N ASP A 16 1.75 -12.92 -18.59
CA ASP A 16 1.83 -13.94 -19.63
C ASP A 16 3.23 -13.97 -20.26
N LEU A 17 3.81 -12.80 -20.58
CA LEU A 17 5.13 -12.71 -21.18
C LEU A 17 6.23 -13.26 -20.26
N LEU A 18 6.26 -12.84 -19.00
CA LEU A 18 7.30 -13.25 -18.05
C LEU A 18 7.12 -14.69 -17.57
N THR A 19 5.90 -15.24 -17.56
CA THR A 19 5.69 -16.65 -17.17
C THR A 19 5.94 -17.63 -18.33
N THR A 20 5.85 -17.18 -19.58
CA THR A 20 6.01 -18.06 -20.76
C THR A 20 7.35 -17.94 -21.45
N LYS A 21 7.96 -16.74 -21.47
CA LYS A 21 9.19 -16.48 -22.24
C LYS A 21 10.43 -16.24 -21.41
N LEU A 22 10.29 -15.97 -20.12
CA LEU A 22 11.45 -15.72 -19.26
C LEU A 22 12.20 -17.03 -19.02
N ASP A 23 13.52 -17.01 -19.22
CA ASP A 23 14.38 -18.17 -18.94
C ASP A 23 14.32 -18.51 -17.44
N SER A 24 14.27 -19.80 -17.10
CA SER A 24 14.21 -20.27 -15.71
C SER A 24 15.43 -19.88 -14.88
N LYS A 25 16.53 -19.46 -15.52
CA LYS A 25 17.72 -18.89 -14.87
C LYS A 25 17.50 -17.49 -14.28
N ILE A 26 16.47 -16.77 -14.73
CA ILE A 26 16.16 -15.40 -14.26
C ILE A 26 15.37 -15.48 -12.94
N CYS A 27 16.09 -15.57 -11.83
CA CYS A 27 15.51 -15.75 -10.49
C CYS A 27 15.34 -14.44 -9.69
N TYR A 28 15.88 -13.32 -10.16
CA TYR A 28 15.67 -11.99 -9.59
C TYR A 28 14.71 -11.15 -10.44
N HIS A 29 15.03 -10.89 -11.71
CA HIS A 29 14.24 -10.00 -12.57
C HIS A 29 13.00 -10.72 -13.16
N ASN A 30 12.12 -11.15 -12.28
CA ASN A 30 10.93 -11.94 -12.61
C ASN A 30 9.63 -11.17 -12.35
N LEU A 31 8.49 -11.84 -12.54
CA LEU A 31 7.17 -11.23 -12.31
C LEU A 31 7.00 -10.69 -10.88
N GLN A 32 7.51 -11.40 -9.87
CA GLN A 32 7.41 -10.97 -8.47
C GLN A 32 8.19 -9.67 -8.24
N HIS A 33 9.39 -9.54 -8.82
CA HIS A 33 10.15 -8.29 -8.81
C HIS A 33 9.35 -7.16 -9.49
N THR A 34 8.84 -7.41 -10.70
CA THR A 34 8.05 -6.43 -11.47
C THR A 34 6.85 -5.89 -10.67
N LEU A 35 6.06 -6.78 -10.06
CA LEU A 35 4.92 -6.40 -9.23
C LEU A 35 5.34 -5.66 -7.96
N SER A 36 6.47 -6.04 -7.35
CA SER A 36 7.04 -5.33 -6.19
C SER A 36 7.44 -3.90 -6.54
N VAL A 37 8.14 -3.69 -7.66
CA VAL A 37 8.51 -2.35 -8.17
C VAL A 37 7.26 -1.51 -8.41
N ARG A 38 6.26 -2.05 -9.12
CA ARG A 38 4.99 -1.35 -9.34
C ARG A 38 4.30 -0.98 -8.03
N ASN A 39 4.25 -1.87 -7.04
CA ASN A 39 3.61 -1.59 -5.76
C ASN A 39 4.36 -0.53 -4.94
N SER A 40 5.70 -0.53 -4.99
CA SER A 40 6.52 0.55 -4.40
C SER A 40 6.25 1.88 -5.09
N ALA A 41 6.21 1.89 -6.43
CA ALA A 41 5.96 3.10 -7.21
C ALA A 41 4.60 3.73 -6.89
N VAL A 42 3.54 2.91 -6.75
CA VAL A 42 2.21 3.38 -6.34
C VAL A 42 2.24 4.05 -4.96
N GLN A 43 3.00 3.51 -4.01
CA GLN A 43 3.13 4.10 -2.68
C GLN A 43 3.88 5.44 -2.74
N ILE A 44 5.01 5.48 -3.44
CA ILE A 44 5.82 6.70 -3.61
C ILE A 44 5.00 7.79 -4.33
N ALA A 45 4.29 7.43 -5.40
CA ALA A 45 3.39 8.30 -6.15
C ALA A 45 2.30 8.90 -5.25
N SER A 46 1.66 8.07 -4.43
CA SER A 46 0.59 8.52 -3.51
C SER A 46 1.07 9.56 -2.49
N LEU A 47 2.33 9.45 -2.07
CA LEU A 47 2.97 10.38 -1.13
C LEU A 47 3.58 11.60 -1.82
N SER A 48 3.78 11.54 -3.13
CA SER A 48 4.39 12.62 -3.93
C SER A 48 3.36 13.55 -4.56
N GLY A 49 2.06 13.27 -4.39
CA GLY A 49 0.97 14.15 -4.83
C GLY A 49 0.73 14.15 -6.34
N VAL A 50 1.13 13.08 -7.05
CA VAL A 50 0.86 12.95 -8.49
C VAL A 50 -0.64 12.78 -8.75
N ASN A 51 -1.10 13.21 -9.92
CA ASN A 51 -2.49 13.04 -10.33
C ASN A 51 -2.76 11.62 -10.87
N ALA A 52 -4.02 11.31 -11.15
CA ALA A 52 -4.43 9.96 -11.58
C ALA A 52 -3.84 9.54 -12.94
N GLU A 53 -3.61 10.49 -13.85
CA GLU A 53 -3.02 10.23 -15.16
C GLU A 53 -1.51 9.96 -15.03
N GLU A 54 -0.80 10.75 -14.23
CA GLU A 54 0.62 10.52 -13.92
C GLU A 54 0.83 9.18 -13.20
N GLN A 55 -0.06 8.83 -12.26
CA GLN A 55 -0.02 7.54 -11.58
C GLN A 55 -0.21 6.38 -12.57
N GLU A 56 -1.12 6.51 -13.54
CA GLU A 56 -1.29 5.50 -14.59
C GLU A 56 0.00 5.31 -15.40
N LEU A 57 0.66 6.40 -15.81
CA LEU A 57 1.93 6.33 -16.55
C LEU A 57 3.06 5.65 -15.75
N ILE A 58 3.16 5.96 -14.45
CA ILE A 58 4.13 5.32 -13.54
C ILE A 58 3.84 3.82 -13.42
N GLU A 59 2.58 3.44 -13.21
CA GLU A 59 2.20 2.03 -13.07
C GLU A 59 2.49 1.23 -14.35
N LEU A 60 2.19 1.80 -15.53
CA LEU A 60 2.50 1.18 -16.83
C LEU A 60 4.01 1.01 -17.01
N ALA A 61 4.81 2.04 -16.71
CA ALA A 61 6.26 1.97 -16.82
C ALA A 61 6.84 0.89 -15.90
N CYS A 62 6.43 0.84 -14.63
CA CYS A 62 6.91 -0.17 -13.69
C CYS A 62 6.49 -1.59 -14.07
N LEU A 63 5.30 -1.80 -14.63
CA LEU A 63 4.91 -3.13 -15.13
C LEU A 63 5.77 -3.57 -16.32
N LEU A 64 6.19 -2.63 -17.17
CA LEU A 64 6.89 -2.91 -18.41
C LEU A 64 8.43 -2.83 -18.30
N HIS A 65 9.00 -2.36 -17.20
CA HIS A 65 10.42 -1.97 -17.15
C HIS A 65 11.42 -3.11 -17.43
N ASP A 66 11.11 -4.34 -17.03
CA ASP A 66 12.00 -5.51 -17.14
C ASP A 66 11.63 -6.49 -18.25
N VAL A 67 10.55 -6.24 -19.02
CA VAL A 67 10.09 -7.22 -20.03
C VAL A 67 11.10 -7.47 -21.14
N GLY A 68 12.01 -6.52 -21.38
CA GLY A 68 13.12 -6.62 -22.32
C GLY A 68 14.11 -7.74 -22.00
N ILE A 69 14.16 -8.22 -20.75
CA ILE A 69 15.01 -9.34 -20.33
C ILE A 69 14.66 -10.63 -21.08
N THR A 70 13.43 -10.74 -21.59
CA THR A 70 13.02 -11.85 -22.46
C THR A 70 13.69 -11.86 -23.84
N GLU A 71 14.33 -10.75 -24.25
CA GLU A 71 15.05 -10.64 -25.52
C GLU A 71 16.55 -10.41 -25.34
N VAL A 72 16.95 -9.58 -24.38
CA VAL A 72 18.35 -9.26 -24.08
C VAL A 72 18.51 -8.96 -22.60
N TYR A 73 19.54 -9.50 -21.95
CA TYR A 73 19.75 -9.32 -20.51
C TYR A 73 20.42 -7.99 -20.15
N GLN A 74 21.60 -7.73 -20.74
CA GLN A 74 22.33 -6.49 -20.50
C GLN A 74 21.72 -5.35 -21.32
N ASN A 75 21.53 -4.19 -20.68
CA ASN A 75 20.96 -3.01 -21.32
C ASN A 75 19.60 -3.33 -21.96
N HIS A 76 18.72 -3.97 -21.17
CA HIS A 76 17.41 -4.44 -21.59
C HIS A 76 16.36 -3.34 -21.65
N GLU A 77 16.61 -2.17 -21.05
CA GLU A 77 15.64 -1.08 -20.92
C GLU A 77 15.16 -0.54 -22.28
N PRO A 78 16.01 -0.37 -23.32
CA PRO A 78 15.55 -0.05 -24.67
C PRO A 78 14.68 -1.15 -25.30
N ALA A 79 14.91 -2.42 -24.96
CA ALA A 79 14.06 -3.52 -25.41
C ALA A 79 12.71 -3.50 -24.68
N SER A 80 12.72 -3.28 -23.36
CA SER A 80 11.52 -3.09 -22.53
C SER A 80 10.66 -1.94 -23.04
N ALA A 81 11.26 -0.78 -23.30
CA ALA A 81 10.57 0.38 -23.86
C ALA A 81 9.94 0.06 -25.22
N ARG A 82 10.68 -0.61 -26.13
CA ARG A 82 10.17 -1.03 -27.44
C ARG A 82 8.99 -2.01 -27.32
N ILE A 83 9.09 -3.03 -26.47
CA ILE A 83 8.04 -4.05 -26.26
C ILE A 83 6.81 -3.37 -25.66
N GLY A 84 7.00 -2.58 -24.61
CA GLY A 84 5.94 -1.84 -23.93
C GLY A 84 5.22 -0.86 -24.86
N ALA A 85 5.96 -0.08 -25.64
CA ALA A 85 5.38 0.85 -26.60
C ALA A 85 4.59 0.14 -27.70
N ARG A 86 5.06 -1.02 -28.19
CA ARG A 86 4.30 -1.83 -29.15
C ARG A 86 2.97 -2.28 -28.56
N PHE A 87 3.01 -2.90 -27.38
CA PHE A 87 1.80 -3.35 -26.68
C PHE A 87 0.81 -2.20 -26.43
N LEU A 88 1.29 -1.05 -25.94
CA LEU A 88 0.44 0.10 -25.67
C LEU A 88 -0.18 0.69 -26.95
N ARG A 89 0.54 0.72 -28.08
CA ARG A 89 -0.03 1.11 -29.38
C ARG A 89 -1.12 0.14 -29.84
N GLU A 90 -0.93 -1.17 -29.65
CA GLU A 90 -1.95 -2.18 -29.98
C GLU A 90 -3.22 -2.04 -29.11
N GLN A 91 -3.08 -1.55 -27.87
CA GLN A 91 -4.21 -1.21 -26.99
C GLN A 91 -4.82 0.18 -27.30
N GLY A 92 -4.32 0.90 -28.31
CA GLY A 92 -4.80 2.23 -28.67
C GLY A 92 -4.45 3.33 -27.67
N TYR A 93 -3.37 3.17 -26.88
CA TYR A 93 -2.93 4.17 -25.90
C TYR A 93 -2.31 5.40 -26.61
N PRO A 94 -2.50 6.64 -26.11
CA PRO A 94 -2.02 7.84 -26.78
C PRO A 94 -0.49 7.90 -26.95
N GLU A 95 -0.02 8.28 -28.15
CA GLU A 95 1.40 8.25 -28.51
C GLU A 95 2.26 9.24 -27.68
N ASP A 96 1.71 10.38 -27.29
CA ASP A 96 2.34 11.34 -26.40
C ASP A 96 2.59 10.75 -25.00
N LYS A 97 1.65 9.95 -24.50
CA LYS A 97 1.77 9.23 -23.22
C LYS A 97 2.73 8.05 -23.30
N ILE A 98 2.73 7.32 -24.42
CA ILE A 98 3.66 6.21 -24.66
C ILE A 98 5.10 6.69 -24.53
N LYS A 99 5.44 7.86 -25.09
CA LYS A 99 6.79 8.45 -24.95
C LYS A 99 7.18 8.73 -23.50
N ILE A 100 6.23 9.10 -22.65
CA ILE A 100 6.47 9.30 -21.22
C ILE A 100 6.75 7.95 -20.55
N VAL A 101 5.96 6.92 -20.85
CA VAL A 101 6.19 5.56 -20.34
C VAL A 101 7.54 5.02 -20.78
N GLU A 102 7.92 5.16 -22.06
CA GLU A 102 9.23 4.77 -22.58
C GLU A 102 10.37 5.50 -21.84
N ALA A 103 10.24 6.81 -21.63
CA ALA A 103 11.24 7.58 -20.89
C ALA A 103 11.36 7.13 -19.43
N CYS A 104 10.24 6.79 -18.78
CA CYS A 104 10.22 6.23 -17.43
C CYS A 104 10.85 4.83 -17.36
N ILE A 105 10.71 4.00 -18.39
CA ILE A 105 11.36 2.68 -18.46
C ILE A 105 12.87 2.85 -18.64
N VAL A 106 13.31 3.71 -19.55
CA VAL A 106 14.75 3.88 -19.86
C VAL A 106 15.56 4.37 -18.64
N VAL A 107 14.93 5.11 -17.73
CA VAL A 107 15.57 5.54 -16.48
C VAL A 107 15.64 4.45 -15.41
N THR A 108 15.36 3.17 -15.69
CA THR A 108 15.79 2.08 -14.79
C THR A 108 17.24 1.65 -15.09
N ASN A 109 17.79 2.05 -16.24
CA ASN A 109 19.20 1.79 -16.58
C ASN A 109 20.15 2.55 -15.65
N PRO A 110 21.09 1.91 -14.93
CA PRO A 110 21.96 2.58 -13.95
C PRO A 110 22.78 3.78 -14.49
N ALA A 111 23.01 3.86 -15.81
CA ALA A 111 23.74 4.96 -16.45
C ALA A 111 22.87 6.20 -16.75
N ALA A 112 21.55 6.07 -16.73
CA ALA A 112 20.61 7.17 -17.00
C ALA A 112 20.35 8.02 -15.75
N LEU A 113 20.09 9.32 -15.92
CA LEU A 113 19.64 10.20 -14.83
C LEU A 113 18.16 10.55 -15.04
N PRO A 114 17.32 10.43 -13.99
CA PRO A 114 15.92 10.80 -14.11
C PRO A 114 15.79 12.31 -14.31
N THR A 115 14.90 12.69 -15.22
CA THR A 115 14.50 14.07 -15.49
C THR A 115 13.02 14.22 -15.14
N GLY A 116 12.76 14.80 -13.97
CA GLY A 116 11.41 15.07 -13.50
C GLY A 116 10.81 13.96 -12.63
N LEU A 117 9.69 14.30 -11.97
CA LEU A 117 9.15 13.54 -10.85
C LEU A 117 8.75 12.09 -11.19
N LEU A 118 8.13 11.85 -12.35
CA LEU A 118 7.67 10.51 -12.73
C LEU A 118 8.85 9.53 -12.89
N GLN A 119 9.92 10.00 -13.52
CA GLN A 119 11.15 9.24 -13.71
C GLN A 119 11.88 9.00 -12.38
N GLU A 120 11.91 10.01 -11.50
CA GLU A 120 12.44 9.86 -10.13
C GLU A 120 11.67 8.80 -9.33
N ILE A 121 10.34 8.78 -9.42
CA ILE A 121 9.49 7.80 -8.74
C ILE A 121 9.78 6.38 -9.24
N VAL A 122 9.84 6.17 -10.56
CA VAL A 122 10.11 4.85 -11.15
C VAL A 122 11.50 4.36 -10.77
N ARG A 123 12.50 5.24 -10.87
CA ARG A 123 13.89 4.97 -10.45
C ARG A 123 13.98 4.59 -8.96
N ASP A 124 13.31 5.33 -8.09
CA ASP A 124 13.30 5.06 -6.66
C ASP A 124 12.59 3.74 -6.33
N ALA A 125 11.53 3.40 -7.07
CA ALA A 125 10.78 2.17 -6.88
C ALA A 125 11.58 0.92 -7.27
N ASP A 126 12.30 0.99 -8.40
CA ASP A 126 13.19 -0.06 -8.90
C ASP A 126 14.32 -0.38 -7.89
N TYR A 127 14.95 0.67 -7.35
CA TYR A 127 15.95 0.52 -6.28
C TYR A 127 15.37 0.34 -4.88
N GLY A 128 14.06 0.21 -4.72
CA GLY A 128 13.40 0.03 -3.43
C GLY A 128 13.87 -1.22 -2.67
N HIS A 129 14.38 -2.23 -3.39
CA HIS A 129 14.96 -3.45 -2.81
C HIS A 129 16.13 -3.17 -1.84
N LEU A 130 16.89 -2.10 -2.05
CA LEU A 130 17.97 -1.69 -1.13
C LEU A 130 17.42 -1.34 0.27
N GLY A 131 16.19 -0.84 0.33
CA GLY A 131 15.45 -0.56 1.56
C GLY A 131 14.50 -1.68 1.99
N SER A 132 14.64 -2.90 1.46
CA SER A 132 13.78 -4.04 1.83
C SER A 132 14.34 -4.84 3.00
N ALA A 133 13.46 -5.47 3.77
CA ALA A 133 13.85 -6.48 4.77
C ALA A 133 14.40 -7.76 4.11
N ASP A 134 13.93 -8.06 2.89
CA ASP A 134 14.28 -9.27 2.13
C ASP A 134 15.54 -9.09 1.27
N TYR A 135 16.26 -7.98 1.45
CA TYR A 135 17.45 -7.61 0.67
C TYR A 135 18.49 -8.74 0.58
N SER A 136 18.60 -9.58 1.61
CA SER A 136 19.55 -10.70 1.62
C SER A 136 19.17 -11.81 0.65
N GLU A 137 17.90 -12.19 0.60
CA GLU A 137 17.38 -13.18 -0.35
C GLU A 137 17.44 -12.62 -1.78
N GLN A 138 17.08 -11.34 -1.94
CA GLN A 138 17.20 -10.61 -3.19
C GLN A 138 18.64 -10.60 -3.72
N LEU A 139 19.65 -10.41 -2.85
CA LEU A 139 21.06 -10.53 -3.22
C LEU A 139 21.45 -11.96 -3.61
N ASP A 140 20.93 -12.97 -2.92
CA ASP A 140 21.22 -14.37 -3.24
C ASP A 140 20.67 -14.72 -4.63
N ASN A 141 19.43 -14.33 -4.91
CA ASN A 141 18.80 -14.52 -6.23
C ASN A 141 19.53 -13.73 -7.33
N LEU A 142 19.89 -12.47 -7.09
CA LEU A 142 20.64 -11.68 -8.07
C LEU A 142 22.00 -12.31 -8.38
N ARG A 143 22.69 -12.85 -7.36
CA ARG A 143 23.99 -13.53 -7.56
C ARG A 143 23.86 -14.82 -8.35
N LEU A 144 22.82 -15.62 -8.06
CA LEU A 144 22.52 -16.84 -8.82
C LEU A 144 22.19 -16.51 -10.28
N GLU A 145 21.39 -15.48 -10.51
CA GLU A 145 21.08 -15.02 -11.85
C GLU A 145 22.32 -14.56 -12.61
N TRP A 146 23.19 -13.74 -12.00
CA TRP A 146 24.46 -13.32 -12.63
C TRP A 146 25.36 -14.50 -12.94
N LYS A 147 25.40 -15.50 -12.06
CA LYS A 147 26.14 -16.73 -12.31
C LYS A 147 25.64 -17.47 -13.55
N ASP A 148 24.33 -17.67 -13.64
CA ASP A 148 23.74 -18.56 -14.65
C ASP A 148 23.51 -17.89 -16.01
N VAL A 149 23.40 -16.56 -16.01
CA VAL A 149 23.13 -15.73 -17.21
C VAL A 149 24.38 -15.02 -17.73
N LEU A 150 25.19 -14.46 -16.84
CA LEU A 150 26.41 -13.73 -17.22
C LEU A 150 27.68 -14.59 -17.13
N GLU A 151 27.56 -15.84 -16.71
CA GLU A 151 28.70 -16.74 -16.41
C GLU A 151 29.70 -16.07 -15.45
N ARG A 152 29.19 -15.21 -14.57
CA ARG A 152 29.98 -14.37 -13.67
C ARG A 152 29.75 -14.80 -12.23
N TRP A 153 30.79 -15.29 -11.58
CA TRP A 153 30.79 -15.60 -10.16
C TRP A 153 31.78 -14.72 -9.42
N GLU A 154 31.28 -13.98 -8.43
CA GLU A 154 32.09 -13.26 -7.46
C GLU A 154 32.23 -14.11 -6.21
N GLU A 155 33.39 -14.16 -5.57
CA GLU A 155 33.54 -14.80 -4.25
C GLU A 155 32.78 -14.01 -3.18
N ASP A 156 32.45 -14.63 -2.04
CA ASP A 156 31.56 -14.03 -1.03
C ASP A 156 32.00 -12.62 -0.62
N LYS A 157 33.29 -12.44 -0.36
CA LYS A 157 33.85 -11.15 0.04
C LYS A 157 33.70 -10.10 -1.06
N GLU A 158 33.97 -10.47 -2.31
CA GLU A 158 33.89 -9.59 -3.48
C GLU A 158 32.44 -9.23 -3.76
N TRP A 159 31.52 -10.20 -3.70
CA TRP A 159 30.09 -10.00 -3.86
C TRP A 159 29.52 -9.00 -2.83
N TYR A 160 29.84 -9.19 -1.56
CA TYR A 160 29.37 -8.27 -0.51
C TYR A 160 30.05 -6.91 -0.58
N GLN A 161 31.31 -6.83 -1.04
CA GLN A 161 32.02 -5.57 -1.22
C GLN A 161 31.42 -4.77 -2.39
N LEU A 162 31.15 -5.42 -3.53
CA LEU A 162 30.46 -4.85 -4.68
C LEU A 162 29.13 -4.21 -4.26
N ASN A 163 28.30 -4.98 -3.54
CA ASN A 163 26.99 -4.51 -3.08
C ASN A 163 27.09 -3.43 -2.00
N LEU A 164 28.12 -3.48 -1.14
CA LEU A 164 28.41 -2.44 -0.16
C LEU A 164 28.77 -1.11 -0.84
N ASP A 165 29.50 -1.14 -1.95
CA ASP A 165 29.87 0.06 -2.68
C ASP A 165 28.69 0.58 -3.50
N PHE A 166 27.89 -0.32 -4.07
CA PHE A 166 26.63 0.02 -4.73
C PHE A 166 25.66 0.75 -3.80
N ILE A 167 25.34 0.18 -2.64
CA ILE A 167 24.37 0.76 -1.69
C ILE A 167 24.84 2.10 -1.10
N LYS A 168 26.16 2.31 -0.98
CA LYS A 168 26.74 3.59 -0.52
C LYS A 168 26.62 4.69 -1.57
N LYS A 169 26.80 4.34 -2.85
CA LYS A 169 26.78 5.29 -3.97
C LYS A 169 25.37 5.69 -4.35
N HIS A 170 24.41 4.79 -4.19
CA HIS A 170 23.00 5.05 -4.46
C HIS A 170 22.44 6.12 -3.52
N ASP A 171 21.54 6.97 -4.00
CA ASP A 171 20.68 7.84 -3.19
C ASP A 171 19.28 7.88 -3.81
N TYR A 172 18.25 7.98 -2.97
CA TYR A 172 16.87 8.13 -3.45
C TYR A 172 16.62 9.58 -3.85
N TYR A 173 15.79 9.80 -4.86
CA TYR A 173 15.46 11.12 -5.39
C TYR A 173 14.35 11.77 -4.57
N THR A 174 13.20 11.10 -4.48
CA THR A 174 11.97 11.64 -3.91
C THR A 174 11.99 11.67 -2.37
N PRO A 175 11.33 12.66 -1.73
CA PRO A 175 11.14 12.67 -0.28
C PRO A 175 10.40 11.42 0.23
N ALA A 176 9.44 10.92 -0.55
CA ALA A 176 8.66 9.73 -0.22
C ALA A 176 9.54 8.47 -0.15
N ALA A 177 10.36 8.21 -1.17
CA ALA A 177 11.28 7.07 -1.16
C ALA A 177 12.33 7.18 -0.05
N LYS A 178 12.83 8.39 0.25
CA LYS A 178 13.73 8.61 1.39
C LYS A 178 13.08 8.19 2.71
N MET A 179 11.84 8.59 2.93
CA MET A 179 11.08 8.22 4.12
C MET A 179 10.83 6.71 4.21
N MET A 180 10.55 6.07 3.08
CA MET A 180 10.24 4.64 3.02
C MET A 180 11.47 3.74 3.19
N PHE A 181 12.60 4.09 2.57
CA PHE A 181 13.67 3.12 2.34
C PHE A 181 14.98 3.42 3.05
N VAL A 182 15.29 4.68 3.40
CA VAL A 182 16.62 5.05 3.92
C VAL A 182 16.94 4.32 5.22
N ALA A 183 15.99 4.22 6.15
CA ALA A 183 16.23 3.57 7.43
C ALA A 183 16.66 2.09 7.26
N MET A 184 15.96 1.35 6.40
CA MET A 184 16.29 -0.06 6.13
C MET A 184 17.54 -0.21 5.25
N LYS A 185 17.74 0.67 4.27
CA LYS A 185 18.96 0.74 3.46
C LYS A 185 20.21 0.87 4.33
N GLU A 186 20.13 1.70 5.38
CA GLU A 186 21.22 1.87 6.34
C GLU A 186 21.48 0.62 7.19
N LEU A 187 20.45 -0.15 7.52
CA LEU A 187 20.59 -1.45 8.19
C LEU A 187 21.25 -2.48 7.26
N ASN A 188 20.79 -2.55 6.01
CA ASN A 188 21.34 -3.42 4.98
C ASN A 188 22.81 -3.10 4.68
N ARG A 189 23.17 -1.81 4.62
CA ARG A 189 24.56 -1.37 4.47
C ARG A 189 25.44 -1.83 5.63
N LYS A 190 24.95 -1.74 6.88
CA LYS A 190 25.67 -2.25 8.06
C LYS A 190 25.83 -3.77 8.00
N LYS A 191 24.80 -4.49 7.53
CA LYS A 191 24.81 -5.95 7.33
C LYS A 191 25.88 -6.36 6.32
N LEU A 192 25.91 -5.72 5.15
CA LEU A 192 26.95 -5.92 4.13
C LEU A 192 28.35 -5.65 4.67
N LYS A 193 28.53 -4.52 5.40
CA LYS A 193 29.83 -4.20 6.03
C LYS A 193 30.31 -5.28 7.00
N LYS A 194 29.38 -5.93 7.72
CA LYS A 194 29.70 -7.07 8.59
C LYS A 194 30.11 -8.29 7.77
N TRP A 195 29.33 -8.64 6.74
CA TRP A 195 29.62 -9.79 5.89
C TRP A 195 30.92 -9.69 5.10
N VAL A 196 31.31 -8.48 4.68
CA VAL A 196 32.64 -8.24 4.07
C VAL A 196 33.79 -8.57 5.03
N LYS A 197 33.61 -8.32 6.34
CA LYS A 197 34.67 -8.53 7.35
C LYS A 197 34.70 -9.94 7.91
N GLU A 198 33.53 -10.48 8.22
CA GLU A 198 33.37 -11.70 9.03
C GLU A 198 32.83 -12.89 8.21
N GLY A 199 32.47 -12.67 6.94
CA GLY A 199 31.69 -13.61 6.14
C GLY A 199 30.22 -13.64 6.56
N ARG A 200 29.34 -14.09 5.66
CA ARG A 200 27.98 -14.45 6.04
C ARG A 200 28.02 -15.87 6.60
N LYS A 201 27.72 -16.04 7.89
CA LYS A 201 27.51 -17.38 8.44
C LYS A 201 26.31 -18.00 7.72
N SER A 202 26.55 -19.08 6.96
CA SER A 202 25.47 -19.83 6.31
C SER A 202 24.52 -20.33 7.39
N ALA A 203 23.27 -19.85 7.36
CA ALA A 203 22.18 -20.64 7.93
C ALA A 203 22.12 -21.89 7.05
N GLY A 204 22.52 -23.05 7.59
CA GLY A 204 22.44 -24.31 6.86
C GLY A 204 21.02 -24.55 6.36
N ASN A 205 20.88 -25.24 5.23
CA ASN A 205 19.64 -25.70 4.62
C ASN A 205 18.58 -26.09 5.66
N SER A 206 17.74 -25.14 6.04
CA SER A 206 16.46 -25.36 6.67
C SER A 206 15.44 -24.72 5.74
N ALA A 207 14.45 -25.49 5.35
CA ALA A 207 13.30 -25.02 4.58
C ALA A 207 12.86 -23.66 5.12
N ALA A 208 12.96 -22.61 4.29
CA ALA A 208 12.61 -21.22 4.58
C ALA A 208 12.62 -20.89 6.09
N SER A 209 13.80 -20.60 6.65
CA SER A 209 13.90 -20.21 8.07
C SER A 209 12.98 -19.00 8.29
N ARG A 210 11.83 -19.23 8.91
CA ARG A 210 10.91 -18.17 9.29
C ARG A 210 11.71 -17.17 10.11
N VAL A 211 11.71 -15.91 9.67
CA VAL A 211 12.30 -14.84 10.46
C VAL A 211 11.48 -14.75 11.73
N SER A 212 12.07 -15.21 12.84
CA SER A 212 11.42 -15.08 14.14
C SER A 212 11.14 -13.61 14.43
N ILE A 213 9.87 -13.29 14.66
CA ILE A 213 9.42 -11.96 15.07
C ILE A 213 10.03 -11.61 16.43
N VAL A 214 10.20 -12.60 17.31
CA VAL A 214 10.65 -12.40 18.69
C VAL A 214 12.15 -12.16 18.75
N GLU A 215 12.96 -12.88 17.97
CA GLU A 215 14.42 -12.75 17.97
C GLU A 215 14.90 -11.63 17.04
N SER A 216 14.17 -11.38 15.95
CA SER A 216 14.55 -10.38 14.97
C SER A 216 14.10 -8.99 15.37
N ARG A 217 15.06 -8.15 15.81
CA ARG A 217 14.81 -6.73 16.11
C ARG A 217 14.19 -5.97 14.92
N SER A 218 14.50 -6.36 13.69
CA SER A 218 13.88 -5.76 12.50
C SER A 218 12.42 -6.19 12.34
N ALA A 219 12.11 -7.48 12.55
CA ALA A 219 10.73 -7.95 12.55
C ALA A 219 9.92 -7.28 13.67
N GLN A 220 10.45 -7.19 14.89
CA GLN A 220 9.83 -6.43 15.99
C GLN A 220 9.56 -4.97 15.59
N MET A 221 10.51 -4.31 14.92
CA MET A 221 10.34 -2.92 14.46
C MET A 221 9.28 -2.81 13.37
N ILE A 222 9.20 -3.75 12.43
CA ILE A 222 8.18 -3.79 11.38
C ILE A 222 6.80 -3.97 12.02
N PHE A 223 6.64 -4.96 12.90
CA PHE A 223 5.38 -5.19 13.62
C PHE A 223 4.98 -3.99 14.46
N LYS A 224 5.92 -3.38 15.19
CA LYS A 224 5.67 -2.15 15.96
C LYS A 224 5.25 -0.98 15.07
N THR A 225 5.88 -0.84 13.91
CA THR A 225 5.53 0.21 12.93
C THR A 225 4.15 -0.04 12.34
N ALA A 226 3.83 -1.28 11.96
CA ALA A 226 2.53 -1.66 11.44
C ALA A 226 1.42 -1.44 12.47
N LEU A 227 1.63 -1.85 13.73
CA LEU A 227 0.71 -1.58 14.85
C LEU A 227 0.49 -0.07 15.03
N ARG A 228 1.57 0.73 15.05
CA ARG A 228 1.47 2.18 15.14
C ARG A 228 0.69 2.78 13.98
N ASN A 229 1.00 2.37 12.74
CA ASN A 229 0.30 2.82 11.56
C ASN A 229 -1.19 2.48 11.60
N HIS A 230 -1.57 1.28 12.07
CA HIS A 230 -2.97 0.91 12.22
C HIS A 230 -3.69 1.73 13.31
N MET A 231 -3.03 2.02 14.43
CA MET A 231 -3.58 2.92 15.45
C MET A 231 -3.76 4.34 14.89
N ASP A 232 -2.76 4.88 14.20
CA ASP A 232 -2.81 6.21 13.60
C ASP A 232 -3.91 6.29 12.51
N LEU A 233 -4.02 5.27 11.66
CA LEU A 233 -5.09 5.19 10.65
C LEU A 233 -6.48 5.02 11.29
N SER A 234 -6.60 4.33 12.41
CA SER A 234 -7.86 4.24 13.16
C SER A 234 -8.24 5.60 13.73
N ASN A 235 -7.29 6.30 14.35
CA ASN A 235 -7.52 7.66 14.88
C ASN A 235 -7.92 8.63 13.75
N LEU A 236 -7.29 8.55 12.59
CA LEU A 236 -7.66 9.34 11.41
C LEU A 236 -9.08 9.01 10.93
N ALA A 237 -9.46 7.73 10.93
CA ALA A 237 -10.82 7.31 10.57
C ALA A 237 -11.85 7.87 11.56
N ASP A 238 -11.58 7.80 12.87
CA ASP A 238 -12.45 8.33 13.90
C ASP A 238 -12.56 9.86 13.81
N ASN A 239 -11.46 10.56 13.53
CA ASN A 239 -11.48 12.00 13.25
C ASN A 239 -12.33 12.34 12.02
N LYS A 240 -12.19 11.61 10.91
CA LYS A 240 -13.02 11.80 9.71
C LYS A 240 -14.50 11.55 9.98
N ALA A 241 -14.82 10.51 10.76
CA ALA A 241 -16.19 10.24 11.18
C ALA A 241 -16.74 11.39 12.03
N ASN A 242 -15.99 11.87 13.02
CA ASN A 242 -16.38 12.98 13.87
C ASN A 242 -16.61 14.27 13.06
N PHE A 243 -15.74 14.61 12.11
CA PHE A 243 -15.98 15.73 11.20
C PHE A 243 -17.29 15.58 10.43
N MET A 244 -17.58 14.39 9.88
CA MET A 244 -18.84 14.13 9.18
C MET A 244 -20.06 14.23 10.09
N ILE A 245 -19.96 13.76 11.35
CA ILE A 245 -21.02 13.91 12.35
C ILE A 245 -21.26 15.40 12.61
N THR A 246 -20.21 16.18 12.89
CA THR A 246 -20.33 17.61 13.18
C THR A 246 -20.92 18.40 12.01
N ILE A 247 -20.45 18.16 10.77
CA ILE A 247 -20.96 18.84 9.58
C ILE A 247 -22.44 18.51 9.36
N ASN A 248 -22.80 17.22 9.37
CA ASN A 248 -24.20 16.81 9.18
C ASN A 248 -25.10 17.33 10.31
N ALA A 249 -24.64 17.33 11.56
CA ALA A 249 -25.39 17.86 12.69
C ALA A 249 -25.58 19.38 12.57
N GLY A 250 -24.55 20.12 12.13
CA GLY A 250 -24.64 21.55 11.85
C GLY A 250 -25.64 21.87 10.75
N ILE A 251 -25.60 21.14 9.63
CA ILE A 251 -26.55 21.30 8.52
C ILE A 251 -27.97 21.01 8.98
N ILE A 252 -28.20 19.94 9.73
CA ILE A 252 -29.55 19.62 10.24
C ILE A 252 -30.01 20.68 11.25
N GLY A 253 -29.15 21.06 12.19
CA GLY A 253 -29.46 22.00 13.27
C GLY A 253 -29.78 23.41 12.76
N VAL A 254 -29.06 23.89 11.75
CA VAL A 254 -29.30 25.21 11.14
C VAL A 254 -30.33 25.14 10.01
N GLY A 255 -30.28 24.09 9.19
CA GLY A 255 -31.12 23.92 8.01
C GLY A 255 -32.59 23.66 8.34
N THR A 256 -32.90 22.95 9.43
CA THR A 256 -34.29 22.62 9.78
C THR A 256 -35.10 23.88 10.19
N PRO A 257 -34.62 24.75 11.09
CA PRO A 257 -35.31 26.01 11.40
C PRO A 257 -35.42 26.94 10.20
N LEU A 258 -34.36 27.04 9.38
CA LEU A 258 -34.38 27.85 8.15
C LEU A 258 -35.44 27.36 7.17
N LEU A 259 -35.54 26.04 6.97
CA LEU A 259 -36.55 25.43 6.12
C LEU A 259 -37.97 25.77 6.64
N ALA A 260 -38.22 25.61 7.94
CA ALA A 260 -39.52 25.90 8.53
C ALA A 260 -39.95 27.37 8.37
N GLY A 261 -38.98 28.30 8.40
CA GLY A 261 -39.21 29.72 8.15
C GLY A 261 -39.47 30.03 6.67
N LEU A 262 -38.59 29.56 5.78
CA LEU A 262 -38.59 29.88 4.35
C LEU A 262 -39.76 29.24 3.58
N LEU A 263 -40.27 28.09 4.03
CA LEU A 263 -41.36 27.40 3.33
C LEU A 263 -42.67 28.17 3.25
N LYS A 264 -42.89 29.12 4.16
CA LYS A 264 -44.11 29.94 4.13
C LYS A 264 -44.10 30.94 2.98
N GLU A 265 -42.92 31.41 2.59
CA GLU A 265 -42.75 32.45 1.57
C GLU A 265 -42.33 31.85 0.22
N HIS A 266 -41.53 30.77 0.25
CA HIS A 266 -40.94 30.13 -0.92
C HIS A 266 -41.08 28.60 -0.89
N PRO A 267 -42.28 28.05 -1.20
CA PRO A 267 -42.51 26.60 -1.22
C PRO A 267 -41.62 25.84 -2.21
N GLU A 268 -41.15 26.51 -3.26
CA GLU A 268 -40.28 25.93 -4.30
C GLU A 268 -39.00 25.31 -3.72
N TYR A 269 -38.43 25.89 -2.66
CA TYR A 269 -37.19 25.40 -2.06
C TYR A 269 -37.35 24.16 -1.17
N PHE A 270 -38.58 23.64 -1.00
CA PHE A 270 -38.83 22.44 -0.20
C PHE A 270 -38.00 21.23 -0.66
N ILE A 271 -38.02 20.96 -1.97
CA ILE A 271 -37.39 19.78 -2.57
C ILE A 271 -35.86 19.78 -2.35
N PRO A 272 -35.10 20.82 -2.71
CA PRO A 272 -33.64 20.80 -2.52
C PRO A 272 -33.26 20.72 -1.04
N PHE A 273 -33.99 21.39 -0.14
CA PHE A 273 -33.71 21.33 1.29
C PHE A 273 -33.99 19.94 1.89
N ILE A 274 -35.15 19.32 1.58
CA ILE A 274 -35.46 18.01 2.13
C ILE A 274 -34.52 16.93 1.56
N MET A 275 -34.05 17.09 0.32
CA MET A 275 -33.01 16.24 -0.26
C MET A 275 -31.67 16.37 0.48
N LEU A 276 -31.25 17.60 0.79
CA LEU A 276 -30.02 17.84 1.57
C LEU A 276 -30.13 17.22 2.97
N LEU A 277 -31.20 17.55 3.72
CA LEU A 277 -31.44 17.02 5.06
C LEU A 277 -31.59 15.50 5.05
N GLY A 278 -32.30 14.96 4.05
CA GLY A 278 -32.49 13.53 3.84
C GLY A 278 -31.20 12.77 3.54
N SER A 279 -30.18 13.43 2.98
CA SER A 279 -28.85 12.84 2.78
C SER A 279 -27.95 12.91 4.02
N CYS A 280 -28.13 13.94 4.85
CA CYS A 280 -27.35 14.13 6.07
C CYS A 280 -27.60 13.01 7.10
N LEU A 281 -28.84 12.55 7.24
CA LEU A 281 -29.21 11.52 8.22
C LEU A 281 -28.54 10.16 7.95
N PRO A 282 -28.68 9.52 6.76
CA PRO A 282 -28.01 8.25 6.50
C PRO A 282 -26.48 8.40 6.50
N SER A 283 -25.94 9.51 6.00
CA SER A 283 -24.51 9.80 6.08
C SER A 283 -24.02 9.80 7.55
N MET A 284 -24.74 10.50 8.44
CA MET A 284 -24.43 10.52 9.86
C MET A 284 -24.51 9.13 10.51
N VAL A 285 -25.51 8.32 10.16
CA VAL A 285 -25.61 6.93 10.65
C VAL A 285 -24.35 6.14 10.30
N PHE A 286 -23.88 6.22 9.06
CA PHE A 286 -22.65 5.54 8.64
C PHE A 286 -21.39 6.11 9.30
N ALA A 287 -21.33 7.42 9.57
CA ALA A 287 -20.25 8.03 10.33
C ALA A 287 -20.21 7.49 11.77
N VAL A 288 -21.35 7.43 12.47
CA VAL A 288 -21.45 6.87 13.82
C VAL A 288 -21.08 5.38 13.82
N LEU A 289 -21.54 4.59 12.83
CA LEU A 289 -21.17 3.18 12.72
C LEU A 289 -19.66 2.96 12.52
N ALA A 290 -18.94 3.95 11.98
CA ALA A 290 -17.48 3.88 11.85
C ALA A 290 -16.75 4.09 13.19
N THR A 291 -17.35 4.82 14.14
CA THR A 291 -16.78 5.07 15.47
C THR A 291 -17.19 4.02 16.51
N VAL A 292 -18.15 3.15 16.18
CA VAL A 292 -18.59 2.08 17.09
C VAL A 292 -17.44 1.09 17.35
N PRO A 293 -17.15 0.76 18.61
CA PRO A 293 -16.10 -0.19 18.96
C PRO A 293 -16.40 -1.59 18.41
N VAL A 294 -15.35 -2.35 18.14
CA VAL A 294 -15.47 -3.75 17.69
C VAL A 294 -16.13 -4.59 18.78
N LYS A 295 -16.90 -5.61 18.39
CA LYS A 295 -17.49 -6.58 19.32
C LYS A 295 -16.38 -7.27 20.12
N MET A 296 -16.44 -7.16 21.45
CA MET A 296 -15.50 -7.78 22.38
C MET A 296 -16.19 -8.99 23.05
N GLN A 297 -15.44 -10.07 23.30
CA GLN A 297 -15.97 -11.26 23.98
C GLN A 297 -15.74 -11.20 25.50
N GLY A 298 -14.63 -10.61 25.93
CA GLY A 298 -14.27 -10.37 27.34
C GLY A 298 -13.74 -11.57 28.10
N LEU A 299 -14.02 -12.78 27.65
CA LEU A 299 -13.55 -14.03 28.23
C LEU A 299 -12.99 -14.91 27.12
N THR A 300 -11.89 -15.60 27.42
CA THR A 300 -11.29 -16.61 26.54
C THR A 300 -11.08 -17.88 27.34
N ASP A 301 -11.52 -19.02 26.80
CA ASP A 301 -11.28 -20.33 27.40
C ASP A 301 -9.86 -20.87 27.07
N MET A 302 -9.35 -21.75 27.93
CA MET A 302 -8.01 -22.32 27.78
C MET A 302 -7.83 -23.19 26.54
N GLU A 303 -8.89 -23.80 26.02
CA GLU A 303 -8.82 -24.60 24.80
C GLU A 303 -8.60 -23.69 23.58
N SER A 304 -9.27 -22.54 23.54
CA SER A 304 -9.09 -21.48 22.54
C SER A 304 -7.70 -20.87 22.58
N ILE A 305 -7.08 -20.74 23.76
CA ILE A 305 -5.68 -20.29 23.89
C ILE A 305 -4.72 -21.35 23.33
N LYS A 306 -4.87 -22.62 23.74
CA LYS A 306 -3.99 -23.72 23.31
C LYS A 306 -4.08 -24.03 21.82
N SER A 307 -5.26 -23.86 21.24
CA SER A 307 -5.49 -24.04 19.79
C SER A 307 -5.12 -22.80 18.96
N GLY A 308 -4.55 -21.76 19.58
CA GLY A 308 -4.21 -20.48 18.96
C GLY A 308 -5.41 -19.66 18.49
N ARG A 309 -6.64 -20.12 18.73
CA ARG A 309 -7.89 -19.49 18.25
C ARG A 309 -8.20 -18.14 18.90
N SER A 310 -7.59 -17.82 20.05
CA SER A 310 -7.75 -16.55 20.73
C SER A 310 -6.41 -15.87 21.02
N ASN A 311 -6.42 -14.54 21.03
CA ASN A 311 -5.25 -13.69 21.31
C ASN A 311 -5.44 -12.92 22.62
N LEU A 312 -4.57 -13.15 23.60
CA LEU A 312 -4.61 -12.46 24.89
C LEU A 312 -3.88 -11.10 24.90
N PHE A 313 -3.23 -10.69 23.81
CA PHE A 313 -2.67 -9.33 23.70
C PHE A 313 -3.75 -8.27 23.42
N PHE A 314 -4.92 -8.69 22.96
CA PHE A 314 -6.07 -7.79 22.78
C PHE A 314 -6.98 -7.81 24.01
N PHE A 315 -7.13 -6.66 24.66
CA PHE A 315 -7.96 -6.51 25.88
C PHE A 315 -9.41 -6.96 25.71
N GLY A 316 -9.98 -6.84 24.51
CA GLY A 316 -11.35 -7.26 24.22
C GLY A 316 -11.58 -8.77 24.36
N ASN A 317 -10.52 -9.57 24.50
CA ASN A 317 -10.61 -11.02 24.71
C ASN A 317 -10.45 -11.44 26.18
N PHE A 318 -10.03 -10.54 27.08
CA PHE A 318 -9.72 -10.89 28.47
C PHE A 318 -10.24 -9.94 29.55
N TYR A 319 -10.88 -8.81 29.22
CA TYR A 319 -11.26 -7.78 30.21
C TYR A 319 -12.20 -8.27 31.33
N SER A 320 -12.83 -9.44 31.20
CA SER A 320 -13.66 -10.08 32.23
C SER A 320 -13.04 -11.34 32.85
N MET A 321 -11.81 -11.69 32.50
CA MET A 321 -11.10 -12.85 33.06
C MET A 321 -10.59 -12.57 34.48
N SER A 322 -10.46 -13.63 35.29
CA SER A 322 -9.72 -13.52 36.56
C SER A 322 -8.22 -13.35 36.28
N TYR A 323 -7.50 -12.75 37.24
CA TYR A 323 -6.04 -12.59 37.11
C TYR A 323 -5.32 -13.94 36.99
N GLU A 324 -5.76 -14.96 37.74
CA GLU A 324 -5.14 -16.29 37.69
C GLU A 324 -5.35 -16.96 36.32
N ASP A 325 -6.54 -16.86 35.74
CA ASP A 325 -6.82 -17.40 34.40
C ASP A 325 -6.02 -16.65 33.32
N TYR A 326 -5.94 -15.32 33.41
CA TYR A 326 -5.15 -14.51 32.50
C TYR A 326 -3.66 -14.83 32.59
N LYS A 327 -3.13 -14.96 33.82
CA LYS A 327 -1.74 -15.30 34.08
C LYS A 327 -1.38 -16.66 33.49
N LEU A 328 -2.20 -17.68 33.75
CA LEU A 328 -2.01 -19.00 33.17
C LEU A 328 -2.07 -18.96 31.63
N GLY A 329 -3.01 -18.19 31.06
CA GLY A 329 -3.16 -18.06 29.62
C GLY A 329 -1.97 -17.39 28.95
N ILE A 330 -1.44 -16.30 29.53
CA ILE A 330 -0.24 -15.63 29.03
C ILE A 330 1.00 -16.52 29.16
N GLN A 331 1.13 -17.29 30.24
CA GLN A 331 2.20 -18.27 30.39
C GLN A 331 2.14 -19.36 29.30
N GLU A 332 0.94 -19.81 28.93
CA GLU A 332 0.75 -20.76 27.83
C GLU A 332 1.14 -20.15 26.48
N VAL A 333 0.69 -18.92 26.16
CA VAL A 333 1.02 -18.22 24.90
C VAL A 333 2.52 -17.96 24.78
N THR A 334 3.18 -17.61 25.87
CA THR A 334 4.61 -17.29 25.92
C THR A 334 5.51 -18.53 26.08
N SER A 335 4.92 -19.71 26.33
CA SER A 335 5.68 -20.95 26.53
C SER A 335 6.44 -21.42 25.29
N ARG A 336 5.94 -21.07 24.10
CA ARG A 336 6.54 -21.41 22.80
C ARG A 336 6.56 -20.17 21.91
N GLU A 337 7.67 -19.98 21.22
CA GLU A 337 7.88 -18.85 20.31
C GLU A 337 6.83 -18.80 19.19
N GLU A 338 6.53 -19.93 18.56
CA GLU A 338 5.51 -20.03 17.51
C GLU A 338 4.13 -19.55 17.96
N ASN A 339 3.73 -19.85 19.22
CA ASN A 339 2.45 -19.43 19.77
C ASN A 339 2.39 -17.91 20.01
N LEU A 340 3.51 -17.35 20.49
CA LEU A 340 3.67 -15.92 20.69
C LEU A 340 3.60 -15.17 19.36
N GLU A 341 4.31 -15.67 18.35
CA GLU A 341 4.32 -15.11 17.00
C GLU A 341 2.96 -15.18 16.31
N ASP A 342 2.27 -16.32 16.37
CA ASP A 342 0.91 -16.47 15.84
C ASP A 342 -0.07 -15.50 16.54
N SER A 343 0.07 -15.31 17.85
CA SER A 343 -0.74 -14.36 18.62
C SER A 343 -0.51 -12.91 18.17
N ILE A 344 0.76 -12.51 17.95
CA ILE A 344 1.11 -11.17 17.44
C ILE A 344 0.58 -10.97 16.01
N MET A 345 0.76 -11.97 15.13
CA MET A 345 0.28 -11.92 13.75
C MET A 345 -1.23 -11.79 13.67
N ARG A 346 -1.96 -12.56 14.48
CA ARG A 346 -3.43 -12.49 14.56
C ARG A 346 -3.89 -11.13 15.05
N ASP A 347 -3.24 -10.56 16.05
CA ASP A 347 -3.58 -9.22 16.54
C ASP A 347 -3.52 -8.19 15.41
N LEU A 348 -2.38 -8.17 14.70
CA LEU A 348 -2.15 -7.26 13.59
C LEU A 348 -3.17 -7.48 12.46
N PHE A 349 -3.46 -8.73 12.11
CA PHE A 349 -4.45 -9.11 11.10
C PHE A 349 -5.87 -8.61 11.45
N PHE A 350 -6.33 -8.87 12.69
CA PHE A 350 -7.66 -8.45 13.12
C PHE A 350 -7.78 -6.94 13.26
N LEU A 351 -6.71 -6.25 13.67
CA LEU A 351 -6.65 -4.79 13.67
C LEU A 351 -6.82 -4.22 12.26
N GLY A 352 -6.13 -4.81 11.27
CA GLY A 352 -6.31 -4.48 9.85
C GLY A 352 -7.73 -4.73 9.34
N LYS A 353 -8.35 -5.87 9.70
CA LYS A 353 -9.75 -6.18 9.34
C LYS A 353 -10.75 -5.19 9.93
N SER A 354 -10.55 -4.79 11.19
CA SER A 354 -11.36 -3.76 11.85
C SER A 354 -11.26 -2.42 11.12
N LEU A 355 -10.03 -2.01 10.79
CA LEU A 355 -9.76 -0.79 10.05
C LEU A 355 -10.46 -0.79 8.68
N GLY A 356 -10.37 -1.91 7.95
CA GLY A 356 -11.06 -2.07 6.66
C GLY A 356 -12.58 -1.89 6.76
N ARG A 357 -13.20 -2.38 7.85
CA ARG A 357 -14.63 -2.15 8.13
C ARG A 357 -14.92 -0.66 8.36
N LYS A 358 -14.12 0.03 9.19
CA LYS A 358 -14.28 1.47 9.44
C LYS A 358 -14.19 2.30 8.15
N TYR A 359 -13.15 2.08 7.35
CA TYR A 359 -12.95 2.81 6.09
C TYR A 359 -14.04 2.52 5.06
N ARG A 360 -14.65 1.32 5.08
CA ARG A 360 -15.81 1.01 4.24
C ARG A 360 -17.04 1.82 4.65
N GLN A 361 -17.34 1.91 5.95
CA GLN A 361 -18.47 2.71 6.45
C GLN A 361 -18.25 4.21 6.16
N LEU A 362 -17.03 4.70 6.37
CA LEU A 362 -16.66 6.07 6.01
C LEU A 362 -16.87 6.34 4.52
N ARG A 363 -16.42 5.45 3.64
CA ARG A 363 -16.61 5.63 2.19
C ARG A 363 -18.09 5.76 1.84
N ILE A 364 -18.94 4.91 2.40
CA ILE A 364 -20.39 4.97 2.18
C ILE A 364 -20.97 6.30 2.70
N CYS A 365 -20.59 6.71 3.92
CA CYS A 365 -20.96 7.98 4.53
C CYS A 365 -20.65 9.19 3.62
N TYR A 366 -19.41 9.28 3.12
CA TYR A 366 -18.98 10.36 2.23
C TYR A 366 -19.70 10.33 0.88
N ILE A 367 -19.91 9.16 0.29
CA ILE A 367 -20.62 9.03 -1.00
C ILE A 367 -22.07 9.50 -0.86
N ILE A 368 -22.79 9.05 0.17
CA ILE A 368 -24.18 9.46 0.41
C ILE A 368 -24.28 10.98 0.58
N PHE A 369 -23.41 11.55 1.42
CA PHE A 369 -23.39 12.99 1.65
C PHE A 369 -23.09 13.78 0.38
N LEU A 370 -22.06 13.37 -0.37
CA LEU A 370 -21.64 14.06 -1.58
C LEU A 370 -22.73 14.03 -2.64
N ILE A 371 -23.35 12.87 -2.89
CA ILE A 371 -24.44 12.73 -3.86
C ILE A 371 -25.62 13.61 -3.45
N GLY A 372 -26.02 13.56 -2.18
CA GLY A 372 -27.14 14.38 -1.69
C GLY A 372 -26.87 15.88 -1.75
N MET A 373 -25.66 16.31 -1.41
CA MET A 373 -25.25 17.71 -1.50
C MET A 373 -25.23 18.20 -2.95
N VAL A 374 -24.60 17.47 -3.86
CA VAL A 374 -24.55 17.87 -5.28
C VAL A 374 -25.95 17.88 -5.89
N ALA A 375 -26.78 16.87 -5.61
CA ALA A 375 -28.14 16.80 -6.13
C ALA A 375 -29.02 17.95 -5.59
N SER A 376 -28.94 18.26 -4.29
CA SER A 376 -29.72 19.35 -3.69
C SER A 376 -29.32 20.73 -4.24
N VAL A 377 -28.01 20.99 -4.38
CA VAL A 377 -27.52 22.24 -4.99
C VAL A 377 -27.94 22.35 -6.46
N GLY A 378 -27.88 21.25 -7.21
CA GLY A 378 -28.32 21.21 -8.61
C GLY A 378 -29.81 21.52 -8.75
N VAL A 379 -30.66 20.89 -7.93
CA VAL A 379 -32.11 21.14 -7.93
C VAL A 379 -32.42 22.59 -7.52
N PHE A 380 -31.73 23.11 -6.49
CA PHE A 380 -31.86 24.49 -6.07
C PHE A 380 -31.53 25.46 -7.21
N GLY A 381 -30.41 25.26 -7.91
CA GLY A 381 -30.00 26.12 -9.03
C GLY A 381 -31.02 26.12 -10.18
N VAL A 382 -31.56 24.95 -10.52
CA VAL A 382 -32.60 24.82 -11.55
C VAL A 382 -33.87 25.58 -11.14
N GLN A 383 -34.36 25.38 -9.90
CA GLN A 383 -35.56 26.07 -9.41
C GLN A 383 -35.36 27.58 -9.34
N TYR A 384 -34.19 28.03 -8.92
CA TYR A 384 -33.84 29.45 -8.87
C TYR A 384 -33.87 30.10 -10.26
N LEU A 385 -33.30 29.42 -11.28
CA LEU A 385 -33.37 29.89 -12.67
C LEU A 385 -34.81 29.94 -13.20
N PHE A 386 -35.64 28.94 -12.90
CA PHE A 386 -37.05 28.94 -13.30
C PHE A 386 -37.84 30.08 -12.66
N TYR A 387 -37.61 30.36 -11.37
CA TYR A 387 -38.25 31.49 -10.69
C TYR A 387 -37.83 32.83 -11.31
N PHE A 388 -36.53 33.00 -11.59
CA PHE A 388 -36.02 34.23 -12.22
C PHE A 388 -36.57 34.45 -13.65
N MET A 389 -36.79 33.38 -14.42
CA MET A 389 -37.37 33.49 -15.77
C MET A 389 -38.88 33.80 -15.78
N GLN A 390 -39.57 33.66 -14.65
CA GLN A 390 -41.02 33.94 -14.53
C GLN A 390 -41.32 35.37 -14.02
N GLN A 391 -40.31 36.09 -13.55
CA GLN A 391 -40.36 37.53 -13.27
C GLN A 391 -39.91 38.34 -14.48
#